data_AF-A0A7V5WNB6-F1
#
_entry.id   AF-A0A7V5WNB6-F1
#
_cell.length_a   1.000
_cell.length_b   1.000
_cell.length_c   1.000
_cell.angle_alpha   90.00
_cell.angle_beta   90.00
_cell.angle_gamma   90.00
#
_symmetry.space_group_name_H-M   'P 1'
#
loop_
_entity.id
_entity.type
_entity.pdbx_description
1 polymer ?
#
loop_
_entity_poly.entity_id
_entity_poly.type
_entity_poly.pdbx_seq_one_letter_code
_entity_poly.pdbx_strand_id
1 'polypeptide(L)'
;MPELHILGVRHHGPGSARSLVLALEQRQPDIILIEGPADVSNMISWLAHQDMQPPLALVSYRKDDPKRASFYPMVVYSPEYQAIKYALANDIEVRFFDLPQKYMLASKTKVAMPDIEAMNTLAKAAGHKH
;
A
#
# COMPACT_ATOMS: atom_id res chain seq x y z
N MET A 1 4.08 -21.33 18.02
CA MET A 1 4.50 -19.90 18.06
C MET A 1 4.22 -19.33 16.67
N PRO A 2 3.71 -18.10 16.54
CA PRO A 2 3.49 -17.50 15.22
C PRO A 2 4.83 -17.30 14.50
N GLU A 3 4.89 -17.67 13.22
CA GLU A 3 6.05 -17.45 12.35
C GLU A 3 5.86 -16.12 11.60
N LEU A 4 6.82 -15.20 11.73
CA LEU A 4 6.76 -13.89 11.08
C LEU A 4 7.70 -13.86 9.87
N HIS A 5 7.17 -13.47 8.72
CA HIS A 5 7.94 -13.23 7.51
C HIS A 5 7.74 -11.79 7.04
N ILE A 6 8.86 -11.10 6.77
CA ILE A 6 8.87 -9.73 6.26
C ILE A 6 9.27 -9.78 4.80
N LEU A 7 8.41 -9.25 3.92
CA LEU A 7 8.64 -9.16 2.49
C LEU A 7 8.81 -7.68 2.11
N GLY A 8 10.05 -7.25 1.93
CA GLY A 8 10.34 -5.89 1.45
C GLY A 8 9.91 -5.75 -0.01
N VAL A 9 9.01 -4.80 -0.29
CA VAL A 9 8.46 -4.58 -1.64
C VAL A 9 8.76 -3.18 -2.14
N ARG A 10 8.83 -3.02 -3.47
CA ARG A 10 8.78 -1.70 -4.10
C ARG A 10 7.36 -1.46 -4.58
N HIS A 11 6.68 -0.44 -4.03
CA HIS A 11 5.26 -0.12 -4.26
C HIS A 11 4.81 -0.08 -5.74
N HIS A 12 5.73 0.13 -6.69
CA HIS A 12 5.43 0.19 -8.14
C HIS A 12 6.33 -0.71 -9.00
N GLY A 13 6.90 -1.77 -8.43
CA GLY A 13 7.74 -2.72 -9.16
C GLY A 13 6.96 -3.93 -9.66
N PRO A 14 6.72 -4.13 -10.98
CA PRO A 14 6.03 -5.32 -11.49
C PRO A 14 6.75 -6.63 -11.15
N GLY A 15 8.09 -6.61 -11.07
CA GLY A 15 8.87 -7.74 -10.57
C GLY A 15 8.63 -8.01 -9.08
N SER A 16 8.47 -6.97 -8.26
CA SER A 16 8.17 -7.08 -6.83
C SER A 16 6.81 -7.73 -6.59
N ALA A 17 5.80 -7.35 -7.37
CA ALA A 17 4.46 -7.90 -7.25
C ALA A 17 4.42 -9.39 -7.60
N ARG A 18 5.10 -9.81 -8.68
CA ARG A 18 5.19 -11.24 -9.04
C ARG A 18 5.92 -12.06 -7.99
N SER A 19 7.07 -11.58 -7.50
CA SER A 19 7.84 -12.29 -6.46
C SER A 19 7.08 -12.39 -5.14
N LEU A 20 6.31 -11.36 -4.78
CA LEU A 20 5.44 -11.38 -3.61
C LEU A 20 4.38 -12.49 -3.73
N VAL A 21 3.66 -12.56 -4.85
CA VAL A 21 2.62 -13.59 -5.05
C VAL A 21 3.22 -15.00 -4.96
N LEU A 22 4.37 -15.24 -5.59
CA LEU A 22 5.08 -16.53 -5.49
C LEU A 22 5.47 -16.86 -4.05
N ALA A 23 5.92 -15.86 -3.28
CA ALA A 23 6.28 -16.06 -1.88
C ALA A 23 5.06 -16.38 -1.01
N LEU A 24 3.90 -15.78 -1.30
CA LEU A 24 2.64 -16.07 -0.61
C LEU A 24 2.15 -17.49 -0.95
N GLU A 25 2.19 -17.90 -2.21
CA GLU A 25 1.82 -19.26 -2.65
C GLU A 25 2.66 -20.35 -1.99
N GLN A 26 3.97 -20.11 -1.83
CA GLN A 26 4.87 -21.05 -1.16
C GLN A 26 4.66 -21.13 0.35
N ARG A 27 4.25 -20.02 0.97
CA ARG A 27 4.14 -19.91 2.43
C ARG A 27 2.76 -20.24 2.98
N GLN A 28 1.72 -19.97 2.21
CA GLN A 28 0.32 -20.16 2.62
C GLN A 28 0.03 -19.54 4.01
N PRO A 29 0.19 -18.21 4.16
CA PRO A 29 0.05 -17.57 5.47
C PRO A 29 -1.41 -17.56 5.94
N ASP A 30 -1.61 -17.63 7.27
CA ASP A 30 -2.94 -17.46 7.88
C ASP A 30 -3.41 -16.00 7.90
N ILE A 31 -2.47 -15.04 7.85
CA ILE A 31 -2.72 -13.60 7.87
C ILE A 31 -1.70 -12.83 7.04
N ILE A 32 -2.14 -11.79 6.35
CA ILE A 32 -1.30 -10.85 5.60
C ILE A 32 -1.45 -9.44 6.17
N LEU A 33 -0.32 -8.84 6.56
CA LEU A 33 -0.25 -7.45 7.01
C LEU A 33 0.40 -6.58 5.94
N ILE A 34 -0.26 -5.49 5.58
CA ILE A 34 0.18 -4.59 4.50
C ILE A 34 0.42 -3.19 5.07
N GLU A 35 1.51 -2.55 4.66
CA GLU A 35 1.75 -1.14 5.00
C GLU A 35 0.60 -0.29 4.42
N GLY A 36 0.01 0.52 5.28
CA GLY A 36 -1.17 1.33 5.04
C GLY A 36 -1.86 1.71 6.36
N PRO A 37 -2.76 2.70 6.36
CA PRO A 37 -3.37 3.18 7.58
C PRO A 37 -4.35 2.16 8.18
N ALA A 38 -4.17 1.77 9.45
CA ALA A 38 -4.99 0.73 10.06
C ALA A 38 -6.49 1.06 10.10
N ASP A 39 -6.86 2.34 10.21
CA ASP A 39 -8.25 2.83 10.26
C ASP A 39 -8.98 2.78 8.91
N VAL A 40 -8.31 2.38 7.82
CA VAL A 40 -8.96 2.11 6.52
C VAL A 40 -8.99 0.62 6.15
N SER A 41 -8.61 -0.30 7.06
CA SER A 41 -8.61 -1.75 6.79
C SER A 41 -9.99 -2.29 6.38
N ASN A 42 -11.07 -1.72 6.91
CA ASN A 42 -12.43 -2.09 6.52
C ASN A 42 -12.74 -1.81 5.04
N MET A 43 -11.96 -0.93 4.39
CA MET A 43 -12.09 -0.63 2.96
C MET A 43 -11.53 -1.75 2.07
N ILE A 44 -10.69 -2.65 2.60
CA ILE A 44 -10.04 -3.71 1.82
C ILE A 44 -11.07 -4.61 1.13
N SER A 45 -12.18 -4.92 1.80
CA SER A 45 -13.27 -5.72 1.22
C SER A 45 -13.85 -5.14 -0.07
N TRP A 46 -13.85 -3.81 -0.22
CA TRP A 46 -14.34 -3.14 -1.44
C TRP A 46 -13.37 -3.29 -2.61
N LEU A 47 -12.08 -3.48 -2.34
CA LEU A 47 -11.08 -3.74 -3.39
C LEU A 47 -11.29 -5.11 -4.06
N ALA A 48 -12.10 -5.98 -3.46
CA ALA A 48 -12.54 -7.25 -4.04
C ALA A 48 -13.66 -7.08 -5.07
N HIS A 49 -14.35 -5.94 -5.08
CA HIS A 49 -15.55 -5.74 -5.89
C HIS A 49 -15.18 -5.73 -7.38
N GLN A 50 -15.94 -6.46 -8.21
CA GLN A 50 -15.64 -6.62 -9.65
C GLN A 50 -15.56 -5.29 -10.41
N ASP A 51 -16.31 -4.30 -9.96
CA ASP A 51 -16.33 -2.94 -10.54
C ASP A 51 -15.23 -2.03 -9.97
N MET A 52 -14.53 -2.44 -8.91
CA MET A 52 -13.41 -1.71 -8.31
C MET A 52 -12.09 -2.17 -8.93
N GLN A 53 -11.88 -1.80 -10.20
CA GLN A 53 -10.67 -2.16 -10.94
C GLN A 53 -9.62 -1.04 -10.90
N PRO A 54 -8.33 -1.38 -10.73
CA PRO A 54 -7.25 -0.41 -10.85
C PRO A 54 -7.17 0.23 -12.25
N PRO A 55 -6.66 1.48 -12.37
CA PRO A 55 -6.07 2.30 -11.31
C PRO A 55 -7.13 2.87 -10.36
N LEU A 56 -6.96 2.64 -9.07
CA LEU A 56 -7.83 3.15 -8.02
C LEU A 56 -7.00 3.75 -6.89
N ALA A 57 -7.62 4.47 -5.96
CA ALA A 57 -6.93 4.97 -4.79
C ALA A 57 -7.84 4.95 -3.56
N LEU A 58 -7.29 4.56 -2.41
CA LEU A 58 -7.91 4.90 -1.13
C LEU A 58 -7.60 6.37 -0.85
N VAL A 59 -8.64 7.15 -0.56
CA VAL A 59 -8.52 8.59 -0.29
C VAL A 59 -9.06 8.87 1.09
N SER A 60 -8.21 9.46 1.93
CA SER A 60 -8.58 9.95 3.25
C SER A 60 -8.38 11.44 3.31
N TYR A 61 -9.37 12.18 3.79
CA TYR A 61 -9.31 13.64 3.83
C TYR A 61 -10.02 14.20 5.06
N ARG A 62 -9.67 15.44 5.41
CA ARG A 62 -10.40 16.20 6.42
C ARG A 62 -11.66 16.81 5.84
N LYS A 63 -12.81 16.56 6.47
CA LYS A 63 -14.10 17.09 6.03
C LYS A 63 -14.14 18.63 6.03
N ASP A 64 -13.46 19.26 6.99
CA ASP A 64 -13.37 20.72 7.15
C ASP A 64 -12.28 21.38 6.30
N ASP A 65 -11.32 20.59 5.79
CA ASP A 65 -10.25 21.05 4.91
C ASP A 65 -9.90 19.95 3.89
N PRO A 66 -10.70 19.74 2.82
CA PRO A 66 -10.50 18.66 1.87
C PRO A 66 -9.15 18.71 1.13
N LYS A 67 -8.47 19.86 1.14
CA LYS A 67 -7.11 20.00 0.60
C LYS A 67 -6.08 19.20 1.41
N ARG A 68 -6.38 18.90 2.66
CA ARG A 68 -5.65 17.92 3.48
C ARG A 68 -6.18 16.53 3.19
N ALA A 69 -5.63 15.93 2.16
CA ALA A 69 -5.92 14.58 1.75
C ALA A 69 -4.64 13.74 1.67
N SER A 70 -4.78 12.44 1.80
CA SER A 70 -3.75 11.46 1.48
C SER A 70 -4.34 10.43 0.53
N PHE A 71 -3.52 10.08 -0.46
CA PHE A 71 -3.88 9.21 -1.55
C PHE A 71 -2.98 7.98 -1.48
N TYR A 72 -3.61 6.82 -1.46
CA TYR A 72 -2.95 5.52 -1.53
C TYR A 72 -3.31 4.89 -2.87
N PRO A 73 -2.59 5.23 -3.95
CA PRO A 73 -2.88 4.72 -5.28
C PRO A 73 -2.51 3.24 -5.38
N MET A 74 -3.36 2.49 -6.08
CA MET A 74 -3.18 1.08 -6.36
C MET A 74 -3.33 0.86 -7.86
N VAL A 75 -2.37 0.14 -8.43
CA VAL A 75 -2.35 -0.28 -9.83
C VAL A 75 -2.26 -1.79 -9.91
N VAL A 76 -2.55 -2.37 -11.07
CA VAL A 76 -2.55 -3.84 -11.25
C VAL A 76 -1.21 -4.48 -10.89
N TYR A 77 -0.11 -3.73 -10.95
CA TYR A 77 1.23 -4.20 -10.59
C TYR A 77 1.72 -3.67 -9.23
N SER A 78 0.84 -3.12 -8.39
CA SER A 78 1.14 -2.82 -6.98
C SER A 78 1.24 -4.12 -6.18
N PRO A 79 2.35 -4.37 -5.46
CA PRO A 79 2.47 -5.52 -4.57
C PRO A 79 1.34 -5.57 -3.53
N GLU A 80 0.92 -4.42 -3.00
CA GLU A 80 -0.15 -4.29 -2.00
C GLU A 80 -1.48 -4.76 -2.58
N TYR A 81 -1.81 -4.31 -3.79
CA TYR A 81 -3.03 -4.72 -4.49
C TYR A 81 -3.04 -6.22 -4.79
N GLN A 82 -1.89 -6.78 -5.20
CA GLN A 82 -1.75 -8.21 -5.44
C GLN A 82 -1.86 -9.04 -4.16
N ALA A 83 -1.29 -8.58 -3.04
CA ALA A 83 -1.46 -9.22 -1.73
C ALA A 83 -2.92 -9.23 -1.28
N ILE A 84 -3.63 -8.10 -1.41
CA ILE A 84 -5.06 -7.99 -1.10
C ILE A 84 -5.86 -8.97 -1.94
N LYS A 85 -5.64 -8.98 -3.26
CA LYS A 85 -6.30 -9.91 -4.17
C LYS A 85 -6.04 -11.37 -3.81
N TYR A 86 -4.78 -11.71 -3.53
CA TYR A 86 -4.39 -13.06 -3.13
C TYR A 86 -5.11 -13.47 -1.84
N ALA A 87 -5.11 -12.60 -0.83
CA ALA A 87 -5.73 -12.88 0.46
C ALA A 87 -7.23 -13.18 0.30
N LEU A 88 -7.94 -12.28 -0.39
CA LEU A 88 -9.38 -12.39 -0.61
C LEU A 88 -9.75 -13.62 -1.44
N ALA A 89 -8.92 -14.00 -2.42
CA ALA A 89 -9.16 -15.18 -3.25
C ALA A 89 -8.96 -16.50 -2.49
N ASN A 90 -8.19 -16.49 -1.40
CA ASN A 90 -7.85 -17.67 -0.59
C ASN A 90 -8.50 -17.64 0.81
N ASP A 91 -9.42 -16.70 1.06
CA ASP A 91 -10.07 -16.50 2.36
C ASP A 91 -9.08 -16.28 3.53
N ILE A 92 -7.96 -15.61 3.23
CA ILE A 92 -6.91 -15.26 4.20
C ILE A 92 -7.21 -13.89 4.79
N GLU A 93 -7.03 -13.74 6.10
CA GLU A 93 -7.20 -12.45 6.77
C GLU A 93 -6.17 -11.43 6.27
N VAL A 94 -6.63 -10.23 5.89
CA VAL A 94 -5.75 -9.15 5.42
C VAL A 94 -6.09 -7.83 6.12
N ARG A 95 -5.07 -7.12 6.62
CA ARG A 95 -5.24 -5.83 7.31
C ARG A 95 -4.10 -4.87 7.00
N PHE A 96 -4.41 -3.58 7.08
CA PHE A 96 -3.40 -2.53 7.17
C PHE A 96 -2.89 -2.40 8.61
N PHE A 97 -1.60 -2.10 8.80
CA PHE A 97 -1.00 -2.07 10.13
C PHE A 97 -0.19 -0.81 10.48
N ASP A 98 -0.16 0.21 9.63
CA ASP A 98 0.49 1.48 9.96
C ASP A 98 -0.37 2.36 10.87
N LEU A 99 0.25 3.46 11.31
CA LEU A 99 -0.41 4.51 12.08
C LEU A 99 -1.72 4.96 11.40
N PRO A 100 -2.85 5.01 12.14
CA PRO A 100 -4.12 5.49 11.62
C PRO A 100 -4.04 6.87 10.96
N GLN A 101 -4.68 7.00 9.80
CA GLN A 101 -4.63 8.19 8.97
C GLN A 101 -5.19 9.43 9.66
N LYS A 102 -6.15 9.25 10.59
CA LYS A 102 -6.68 10.34 11.42
C LYS A 102 -5.59 11.13 12.16
N TYR A 103 -4.49 10.50 12.56
CA TYR A 103 -3.39 11.18 13.25
C TYR A 103 -2.58 12.04 12.28
N MET A 104 -2.31 11.52 11.07
CA MET A 104 -1.64 12.27 10.01
C MET A 104 -2.47 13.49 9.58
N LEU A 105 -3.79 13.31 9.43
CA LEU A 105 -4.71 14.37 9.05
C LEU A 105 -4.88 15.46 10.13
N ALA A 106 -4.87 15.07 11.41
CA ALA A 106 -4.94 16.00 12.54
C ALA A 106 -3.66 16.84 12.69
N SER A 107 -2.52 16.36 12.20
CA SER A 107 -1.25 17.05 12.30
C SER A 107 -1.29 18.43 11.63
N LYS A 108 -0.84 19.46 12.36
CA LYS A 108 -0.62 20.80 11.80
C LYS A 108 0.67 20.88 10.97
N THR A 109 1.56 19.90 11.17
CA THR A 109 2.81 19.77 10.43
C THR A 109 2.48 19.41 8.98
N LYS A 110 2.82 20.27 8.04
CA LYS A 110 2.86 19.87 6.63
C LYS A 110 3.90 18.76 6.52
N VAL A 111 3.50 17.57 6.07
CA VAL A 111 4.48 16.60 5.59
C VAL A 111 5.17 17.29 4.43
N ALA A 112 6.43 17.70 4.62
CA ALA A 112 7.24 18.17 3.52
C ALA A 112 7.33 17.01 2.54
N MET A 113 6.95 17.22 1.28
CA MET A 113 7.38 16.31 0.23
C MET A 113 8.91 16.20 0.37
N PRO A 114 9.49 14.99 0.35
CA PRO A 114 10.93 14.86 0.34
C PRO A 114 11.47 15.74 -0.78
N ASP A 115 12.59 16.42 -0.51
CA ASP A 115 13.22 17.31 -1.46
C ASP A 115 13.35 16.60 -2.81
N ILE A 116 12.73 17.19 -3.84
CA ILE A 116 12.75 16.66 -5.20
C ILE A 116 14.21 16.48 -5.65
N GLU A 117 15.12 17.30 -5.16
CA GLU A 117 16.55 17.20 -5.45
C GLU A 117 17.18 15.94 -4.84
N ALA A 118 16.76 15.53 -3.64
CA ALA A 118 17.17 14.27 -3.01
C ALA A 118 16.60 13.05 -3.76
N MET A 119 15.33 13.11 -4.19
CA MET A 119 14.73 12.07 -5.05
C MET A 119 15.43 11.96 -6.41
N ASN A 120 15.75 13.09 -7.04
CA ASN A 120 16.45 13.12 -8.33
C ASN A 120 17.88 12.59 -8.21
N THR A 121 18.56 12.87 -7.09
CA THR A 121 19.90 12.32 -6.81
C THR A 121 19.84 10.80 -6.68
N LEU A 122 18.84 10.26 -5.97
CA LEU A 122 18.61 8.82 -5.87
C LEU A 122 18.23 8.19 -7.22
N ALA A 123 17.38 8.84 -8.02
CA ALA A 123 17.00 8.37 -9.35
C ALA A 123 18.20 8.33 -10.31
N LYS A 124 19.08 9.34 -10.24
CA LYS A 124 20.32 9.41 -11.03
C LYS A 124 21.32 8.33 -10.61
N ALA A 125 21.45 8.08 -9.31
CA ALA A 125 22.29 7.00 -8.78
C ALA A 125 21.75 5.61 -9.16
N ALA A 126 20.43 5.46 -9.32
CA ALA A 126 19.77 4.24 -9.78
C ALA A 126 19.74 4.08 -11.32
N GLY A 127 20.34 5.02 -12.07
CA GLY A 127 20.46 4.93 -13.53
C GLY A 127 19.26 5.40 -14.34
N HIS A 128 18.29 6.06 -13.71
CA HIS A 128 17.15 6.66 -14.41
C HIS A 128 17.50 8.09 -14.87
N LYS A 129 17.38 8.36 -16.17
CA LYS A 129 17.45 9.71 -16.74
C LYS A 129 16.02 10.27 -16.84
N HIS A 130 15.84 11.51 -16.38
CA HIS A 130 14.63 12.30 -16.65
C HIS A 130 14.54 12.64 -18.14
#